data_AF-H5UN40-F1
#
_entry.id   AF-H5UN40-F1
#
_cell.length_a   1.000
_cell.length_b   1.000
_cell.length_c   1.000
_cell.angle_alpha   90.00
_cell.angle_beta   90.00
_cell.angle_gamma   90.00
#
_symmetry.space_group_name_H-M   'P 1'
#
loop_
_entity.id
_entity.type
_entity.pdbx_description
1 polymer ?
#
loop_
_entity_poly.entity_id
_entity_poly.type
_entity_poly.pdbx_seq_one_letter_code
_entity_poly.pdbx_strand_id
1 'polypeptide(L)' 'MFALSKRRNRTAEVVSEPVSRIVEVGSFAHGHCGDCDWQGPGRRARSMAEADARSHAAYCEATPHRLPA' A
#
# COMPACT_ATOMS: atom_id res chain seq x y z
N MET A 1 -44.67 4.79 21.52
CA MET A 1 -43.85 5.44 20.47
C MET A 1 -42.38 5.09 20.74
N PHE A 2 -41.79 4.14 20.02
CA PHE A 2 -40.39 3.74 20.21
C PHE A 2 -39.57 4.20 19.00
N ALA A 3 -38.71 5.20 19.18
CA ALA A 3 -37.81 5.69 18.14
C ALA A 3 -36.58 4.78 18.04
N LEU A 4 -36.52 3.95 16.99
CA LEU A 4 -35.38 3.08 16.71
C LEU A 4 -34.13 3.90 16.36
N SER A 5 -33.04 3.56 17.04
CA SER A 5 -31.68 4.06 16.86
C SER A 5 -31.16 3.81 15.43
N LYS A 6 -30.88 4.87 14.66
CA LYS A 6 -30.06 4.79 13.45
C LYS A 6 -28.57 4.71 13.82
N ARG A 7 -28.12 3.53 14.28
CA ARG A 7 -26.69 3.22 14.33
C ARG A 7 -26.19 3.07 12.89
N ARG A 8 -25.45 4.06 12.39
CA ARG A 8 -24.78 3.97 11.10
C ARG A 8 -23.66 2.93 11.22
N ASN A 9 -23.90 1.72 10.73
CA ASN A 9 -22.86 0.73 10.51
C ASN A 9 -21.86 1.31 9.51
N ARG A 10 -20.73 1.80 10.02
CA ARG A 10 -19.59 2.21 9.23
C ARG A 10 -18.89 0.92 8.81
N THR A 11 -19.26 0.42 7.64
CA THR A 11 -18.65 -0.75 7.01
C THR A 11 -17.14 -0.52 6.99
N ALA A 12 -16.40 -1.32 7.76
CA ALA A 12 -14.96 -1.40 7.63
C ALA A 12 -14.70 -2.03 6.27
N GLU A 13 -14.43 -1.17 5.29
CA GLU A 13 -13.95 -1.57 3.99
C GLU A 13 -12.65 -2.31 4.25
N VAL A 14 -12.67 -3.63 4.03
CA VAL A 14 -11.44 -4.41 3.90
C VAL A 14 -10.81 -3.90 2.62
N VAL A 15 -10.04 -2.82 2.75
CA VAL A 15 -9.05 -2.46 1.75
C VAL A 15 -8.12 -3.66 1.75
N SER A 16 -8.17 -4.47 0.69
CA SER A 16 -7.09 -5.39 0.39
C SER A 16 -5.84 -4.51 0.35
N GLU A 17 -5.13 -4.46 1.48
CA GLU A 17 -3.95 -3.62 1.58
C GLU A 17 -3.01 -4.14 0.50
N PRO A 18 -2.66 -3.31 -0.50
CA PRO A 18 -1.62 -3.73 -1.41
C PRO A 18 -0.42 -4.04 -0.52
N VAL A 19 0.28 -5.14 -0.79
CA VAL A 19 1.46 -5.59 -0.05
C VAL A 19 2.64 -4.61 -0.22
N SER A 20 2.35 -3.37 -0.62
CA SER A 20 3.23 -2.23 -0.65
C SER A 20 3.22 -1.48 0.69
N ARG A 21 4.30 -1.63 1.45
CA ARG A 21 4.60 -0.86 2.65
C ARG A 21 5.42 0.38 2.28
N ILE A 22 5.26 1.48 3.02
CA ILE A 22 6.16 2.64 2.92
C ILE A 22 7.24 2.54 4.00
N VAL A 23 8.50 2.62 3.58
CA VAL A 23 9.68 2.62 4.45
C VAL A 23 10.34 3.99 4.37
N GLU A 24 10.40 4.68 5.50
CA GLU A 24 11.04 5.99 5.60
C GLU A 24 12.48 5.83 6.09
N VAL A 25 13.42 6.32 5.30
CA VAL A 25 14.86 6.28 5.57
C VAL A 25 15.37 7.72 5.57
N GLY A 26 15.52 8.28 6.78
CA GLY A 26 15.88 9.68 6.97
C GLY A 26 14.82 10.63 6.39
N SER A 27 15.24 11.49 5.45
CA SER A 27 14.34 12.47 4.79
C SER A 27 13.64 11.94 3.53
N PHE A 28 13.71 10.63 3.27
CA PHE A 28 13.15 10.00 2.07
C PHE A 28 12.20 8.85 2.43
N ALA A 29 11.08 8.78 1.71
CA ALA A 29 10.13 7.68 1.73
C ALA A 29 10.34 6.78 0.52
N HIS A 30 10.28 5.47 0.75
CA HIS A 30 10.46 4.43 -0.27
C HIS A 30 9.23 3.52 -0.26
N GLY A 31 8.77 3.14 -1.44
CA GLY A 31 7.82 2.03 -1.57
C GLY A 31 8.53 0.70 -1.40
N HIS A 32 7.93 -0.25 -0.68
CA HIS A 32 8.48 -1.59 -0.45
C HIS A 32 7.41 -2.63 -0.72
N CYS A 33 7.65 -3.57 -1.62
CA CYS A 33 6.75 -4.70 -1.86
C CYS A 33 7.16 -5.90 -1.01
N GLY A 34 6.28 -6.40 -0.16
CA GLY A 34 6.53 -7.58 0.68
C GLY A 34 6.48 -8.93 -0.05
N ASP A 35 5.95 -8.98 -1.28
CA ASP A 35 5.86 -10.23 -2.07
C ASP A 35 7.13 -10.53 -2.88
N CYS A 36 7.82 -9.49 -3.33
CA CYS A 36 8.98 -9.61 -4.22
C CYS A 36 10.22 -8.85 -3.72
N ASP A 37 10.17 -8.31 -2.49
CA ASP A 37 11.20 -7.49 -1.86
C ASP A 37 11.65 -6.26 -2.71
N TRP A 38 10.78 -5.81 -3.63
CA TRP A 38 11.07 -4.63 -4.43
C TRP A 38 11.12 -3.38 -3.55
N GLN A 39 12.16 -2.57 -3.75
CA GLN A 39 12.30 -1.26 -3.12
C GLN A 39 12.31 -0.17 -4.19
N GLY A 40 11.36 0.74 -4.08
CA GLY A 40 11.22 1.89 -4.97
C GLY A 40 12.24 2.99 -4.69
N PRO A 41 12.34 3.98 -5.59
CA PRO A 41 13.24 5.12 -5.43
C PRO A 41 12.87 5.97 -4.19
N GLY A 42 13.86 6.60 -3.58
CA GLY A 42 13.66 7.53 -2.47
C GLY A 42 12.95 8.81 -2.91
N ARG A 43 11.70 8.98 -2.45
CA ARG A 43 10.89 10.18 -2.70
C ARG A 43 10.78 11.01 -1.43
N ARG A 44 10.87 12.34 -1.54
CA ARG A 44 10.63 13.23 -0.38
C ARG A 44 9.16 13.29 0.02
N ALA A 45 8.26 13.09 -0.94
CA ALA A 45 6.82 13.10 -0.70
C ALA A 45 6.31 11.66 -0.53
N ARG A 46 5.68 11.39 0.61
CA ARG A 46 5.09 10.08 0.92
C ARG A 46 4.09 9.63 -0.13
N SER A 47 3.25 10.55 -0.62
CA SER A 47 2.25 10.26 -1.67
C SER A 47 2.88 9.80 -2.99
N MET A 48 4.10 10.25 -3.31
CA MET A 48 4.83 9.76 -4.50
C MET A 48 5.38 8.36 -4.27
N ALA A 49 5.94 8.10 -3.08
CA ALA A 49 6.38 6.75 -2.71
C ALA A 49 5.21 5.76 -2.72
N GLU A 50 4.02 6.17 -2.26
CA GLU A 50 2.78 5.40 -2.33
C GLU A 50 2.32 5.15 -3.76
N ALA A 51 2.42 6.15 -4.65
CA ALA A 51 2.10 5.98 -6.06
C ALA A 51 3.05 4.98 -6.76
N ASP A 52 4.35 5.06 -6.45
CA ASP A 52 5.36 4.12 -6.95
C ASP A 52 5.07 2.70 -6.46
N ALA A 53 4.76 2.54 -5.17
CA ALA A 53 4.47 1.24 -4.56
C ALA A 53 3.14 0.63 -5.04
N ARG A 54 2.13 1.46 -5.33
CA ARG A 54 0.86 1.02 -5.94
C ARG A 54 1.05 0.59 -7.39
N SER A 55 1.82 1.36 -8.16
CA SER A 55 2.16 1.03 -9.55
C SER A 55 2.92 -0.29 -9.60
N HIS A 56 3.86 -0.49 -8.67
CA HIS A 56 4.57 -1.75 -8.54
C HIS A 56 3.66 -2.90 -8.11
N ALA A 57 2.78 -2.72 -7.12
CA ALA A 57 1.86 -3.78 -6.66
C ALA A 57 1.00 -4.32 -7.82
N ALA A 58 0.46 -3.42 -8.67
CA ALA A 58 -0.29 -3.82 -9.86
C ALA A 58 0.55 -4.61 -10.88
N TYR A 59 1.84 -4.29 -11.00
CA TYR A 59 2.75 -5.00 -11.89
C TYR A 59 3.24 -6.34 -11.29
N CYS A 60 3.47 -6.38 -9.98
CA CYS A 60 3.92 -7.55 -9.24
C CYS A 60 2.86 -8.66 -9.22
N GLU A 61 1.58 -8.29 -9.10
CA GLU A 61 0.46 -9.22 -9.23
C GLU A 61 0.40 -9.81 -10.65
N ALA A 62 0.65 -8.98 -11.68
CA ALA A 62 0.62 -9.41 -13.07
C ALA A 62 1.84 -10.25 -13.48
N THR A 63 2.98 -10.08 -12.83
CA THR A 63 4.18 -10.89 -13.06
C THR A 63 5.01 -10.93 -11.78
N PRO A 64 4.96 -12.03 -11.01
CA PRO A 64 5.83 -12.18 -9.85
C PRO A 64 7.27 -12.44 -10.31
N HIS A 65 8.05 -11.38 -10.55
CA HIS A 65 9.49 -11.52 -10.80
C HIS A 65 10.19 -11.69 -9.45
N ARG A 66 10.28 -12.95 -9.01
CA ARG A 66 11.33 -13.37 -8.09
C ARG A 66 12.65 -13.23 -8.84
N LEU A 67 13.36 -12.11 -8.67
CA LEU A 67 14.74 -12.05 -9.12
C LEU A 67 15.59 -12.84 -8.10
N PRO A 68 16.32 -13.89 -8.53
CA PRO A 68 17.30 -14.55 -7.68
C PRO A 68 18.52 -13.64 -7.42
N ALA A 69 19.20 -13.96 -6.32
CA ALA A 69 20.27 -13.25 -5.62
C ALA A 69 21.44 -12.73 -6.47
#